data_AF-A0A2K8KTD4-F1
#
_entry.id   AF-A0A2K8KTD4-F1
#
_cell.length_a   1.000
_cell.length_b   1.000
_cell.length_c   1.000
_cell.angle_alpha   90.00
_cell.angle_beta   90.00
_cell.angle_gamma   90.00
#
_symmetry.space_group_name_H-M   'P 1'
#
loop_
_entity.id
_entity.type
_entity.pdbx_description
1 polymer ?
#
loop_
_entity_poly.entity_id
_entity_poly.type
_entity_poly.pdbx_seq_one_letter_code
_entity_poly.pdbx_strand_id
1 'polypeptide(L)'
;MIKFRPTLLVMERFLTVRPTVRGLLWLSFGTLLCSLPLLSEALQYDAAKTAMGQLWRPFTAWLVQLNLRHWLLNQWGLVVMGLLVPPRISLADGVGLVTVWLVASIMLWASDYGLYVGLSGLLYGWLVVLAAQSPYYSLPVRLVFIAAVSVKVCAENGWVSMPMASSSWVGDFIEADIAYRAHLWGLLAGLGFSALRWLVPARS
;
A
#
# COMPACT_ATOMS: atom_id res chain seq x y z
N MET A 1 10.09 53.38 10.91
CA MET A 1 10.85 52.59 9.93
C MET A 1 10.35 51.15 10.00
N ILE A 2 9.41 50.77 9.13
CA ILE A 2 8.74 49.45 9.15
C ILE A 2 9.57 48.51 8.28
N LYS A 3 10.25 47.52 8.87
CA LYS A 3 10.95 46.46 8.14
C LYS A 3 9.94 45.41 7.68
N PHE A 4 9.49 45.51 6.44
CA PHE A 4 8.81 44.41 5.76
C PHE A 4 9.84 43.33 5.40
N ARG A 5 9.72 42.13 5.99
CA ARG A 5 10.37 40.89 5.51
C ARG A 5 9.30 39.88 5.03
N PRO A 6 8.65 40.07 3.88
CA PRO A 6 7.65 39.11 3.41
C PRO A 6 8.22 37.99 2.52
N THR A 7 9.47 38.08 2.04
CA THR A 7 9.90 37.23 0.91
C THR A 7 10.61 35.93 1.31
N LEU A 8 11.31 35.88 2.45
CA LEU A 8 12.05 34.68 2.88
C LEU A 8 11.15 33.58 3.46
N LEU A 9 10.02 33.95 4.06
CA LEU A 9 9.11 33.01 4.74
C LEU A 9 8.27 32.16 3.76
N VAL A 10 8.07 32.67 2.54
CA VAL A 10 7.31 31.97 1.49
C VAL A 10 8.21 30.92 0.81
N MET A 11 9.47 31.24 0.50
CA MET A 11 10.40 30.27 -0.11
C MET A 11 10.74 29.09 0.82
N GLU A 12 10.91 29.31 2.14
CA GLU A 12 11.21 28.20 3.06
C GLU A 12 10.05 27.19 3.21
N ARG A 13 8.80 27.65 3.04
CA ARG A 13 7.63 26.77 3.07
C ARG A 13 7.52 25.84 1.87
N PHE A 14 8.10 26.23 0.72
CA PHE A 14 8.08 25.42 -0.51
C PHE A 14 9.26 24.45 -0.62
N LEU A 15 10.32 24.63 0.16
CA LEU A 15 11.56 23.86 0.02
C LEU A 15 11.66 22.64 0.95
N THR A 16 10.68 22.40 1.82
CA THR A 16 10.67 21.21 2.69
C THR A 16 9.51 20.27 2.34
N VAL A 17 9.71 19.44 1.31
CA VAL A 17 8.81 18.32 1.03
C VAL A 17 8.63 17.51 2.32
N ARG A 18 7.37 17.32 2.76
CA ARG A 18 7.03 16.62 4.01
C ARG A 18 7.75 15.26 4.05
N PRO A 19 8.29 14.82 5.20
CA PRO A 19 8.99 13.53 5.29
C PRO A 19 8.19 12.35 4.75
N THR A 20 6.88 12.34 4.98
CA THR A 20 5.99 11.28 4.47
C THR A 20 5.82 11.31 2.95
N VAL A 21 5.74 12.50 2.35
CA VAL A 21 5.74 12.65 0.88
C VAL A 21 7.08 12.18 0.30
N ARG A 22 8.21 12.52 0.93
CA ARG A 22 9.52 11.97 0.52
C ARG A 22 9.53 10.45 0.61
N GLY A 23 8.97 9.87 1.67
CA GLY A 23 8.84 8.42 1.81
C GLY A 23 8.04 7.78 0.68
N LEU A 24 6.91 8.38 0.28
CA LEU A 24 6.11 7.90 -0.85
C LEU A 24 6.87 8.01 -2.19
N LEU A 25 7.62 9.09 -2.40
CA LEU A 25 8.47 9.25 -3.59
C LEU A 25 9.58 8.20 -3.63
N TRP A 26 10.22 7.90 -2.49
CA TRP A 26 11.22 6.84 -2.39
C TRP A 26 10.62 5.47 -2.63
N LEU A 27 9.41 5.19 -2.13
CA LEU A 27 8.71 3.94 -2.40
C LEU A 27 8.35 3.81 -3.89
N SER A 28 7.82 4.89 -4.50
CA SER A 28 7.53 4.96 -5.93
C SER A 28 8.76 4.68 -6.78
N PHE A 29 9.86 5.40 -6.53
CA PHE A 29 11.14 5.21 -7.22
C PHE A 29 11.73 3.83 -6.97
N GLY A 30 11.69 3.36 -5.72
CA GLY A 30 12.19 2.04 -5.33
C GLY A 30 11.45 0.92 -6.05
N THR A 31 10.12 1.01 -6.19
CA THR A 31 9.36 0.01 -6.93
C THR A 31 9.68 0.02 -8.43
N LEU A 32 9.93 1.18 -9.02
CA LEU A 32 10.38 1.28 -10.42
C LEU A 32 11.77 0.65 -10.60
N LEU A 33 12.71 0.95 -9.70
CA LEU A 33 14.07 0.42 -9.72
C LEU A 33 14.10 -1.11 -9.54
N CYS A 34 13.36 -1.63 -8.56
CA CYS A 34 13.25 -3.07 -8.32
C CYS A 34 12.58 -3.84 -9.48
N SER A 35 11.94 -3.14 -10.41
CA SER A 35 11.31 -3.73 -11.60
C SER A 35 12.27 -3.83 -12.80
N LEU A 36 13.52 -3.37 -12.68
CA LEU A 36 14.54 -3.63 -13.71
C LEU A 36 14.81 -5.14 -13.82
N PRO A 37 15.07 -5.70 -15.02
CA PRO A 37 15.06 -7.16 -15.24
C PRO A 37 15.88 -7.98 -14.23
N LEU A 38 17.13 -7.57 -13.96
CA LEU A 38 18.01 -8.26 -13.01
C LEU A 38 17.47 -8.23 -11.57
N LEU A 39 16.92 -7.08 -11.15
CA LEU A 39 16.37 -6.91 -9.80
C LEU A 39 15.02 -7.61 -9.68
N SER A 40 14.18 -7.54 -10.71
CA SER A 40 12.89 -8.23 -10.77
C SER A 40 13.09 -9.73 -10.58
N GLU A 41 14.02 -10.36 -11.30
CA GLU A 41 14.27 -11.79 -11.18
C GLU A 41 14.76 -12.19 -9.77
N ALA A 42 15.56 -11.34 -9.14
CA ALA A 42 16.09 -11.57 -7.80
C ALA A 42 15.04 -11.37 -6.68
N LEU A 43 14.10 -10.45 -6.88
CA LEU A 43 13.18 -9.95 -5.85
C LEU A 43 11.74 -10.45 -5.98
N GLN A 44 11.30 -10.87 -7.17
CA GLN A 44 9.96 -11.41 -7.38
C GLN A 44 9.74 -12.66 -6.53
N TYR A 45 8.49 -12.92 -6.17
CA TYR A 45 8.16 -14.20 -5.57
C TYR A 45 8.25 -15.28 -6.64
N ASP A 46 8.94 -16.36 -6.28
CA ASP A 46 9.09 -17.58 -7.07
C ASP A 46 9.07 -18.75 -6.08
N ALA A 47 8.01 -19.55 -6.13
CA ALA A 47 7.79 -20.61 -5.16
C ALA A 47 8.92 -21.65 -5.18
N ALA A 48 9.41 -22.02 -6.37
CA ALA A 48 10.49 -22.99 -6.52
C ALA A 48 11.81 -22.45 -5.95
N LYS A 49 12.18 -21.21 -6.28
CA LYS A 49 13.39 -20.57 -5.73
C LYS A 49 13.30 -20.33 -4.23
N THR A 50 12.10 -20.02 -3.72
CA THR A 50 11.85 -19.88 -2.28
C THR A 50 12.05 -21.21 -1.56
N ALA A 51 11.53 -22.31 -2.11
CA ALA A 51 11.73 -23.66 -1.58
C ALA A 51 13.21 -24.09 -1.59
N MET A 52 14.02 -23.55 -2.51
CA MET A 52 15.47 -23.73 -2.56
C MET A 52 16.27 -22.80 -1.62
N GLY A 53 15.60 -22.11 -0.68
CA GLY A 53 16.25 -21.32 0.36
C GLY A 53 16.36 -19.81 0.08
N GLN A 54 15.77 -19.31 -1.00
CA GLN A 54 15.71 -17.86 -1.27
C GLN A 54 14.58 -17.18 -0.48
N LEU A 55 14.70 -17.21 0.85
CA LEU A 55 13.62 -16.87 1.79
C LEU A 55 13.19 -15.40 1.79
N TRP A 56 13.93 -14.50 1.15
CA TRP A 56 13.57 -13.08 1.05
C TRP A 56 12.43 -12.84 0.05
N ARG A 57 12.21 -13.75 -0.90
CA ARG A 57 11.30 -13.55 -2.04
C ARG A 57 9.85 -13.17 -1.66
N PRO A 58 9.20 -13.79 -0.65
CA PRO A 58 7.86 -13.36 -0.22
C PRO A 58 7.83 -11.94 0.36
N PHE A 59 8.96 -11.45 0.87
CA PHE A 59 9.08 -10.14 1.52
C PHE A 59 9.47 -9.03 0.55
N THR A 60 10.13 -9.37 -0.56
CA THR A 60 10.62 -8.41 -1.56
C THR A 60 9.69 -8.25 -2.77
N ALA A 61 8.84 -9.24 -3.06
CA ALA A 61 7.99 -9.26 -4.25
C ALA A 61 7.05 -8.05 -4.38
N TRP A 62 6.71 -7.39 -3.26
CA TRP A 62 5.86 -6.21 -3.21
C TRP A 62 6.50 -4.97 -3.87
N LEU A 63 7.84 -4.94 -3.98
CA LEU A 63 8.57 -3.85 -4.63
C LEU A 63 8.61 -4.02 -6.15
N VAL A 64 8.51 -5.24 -6.65
CA VAL A 64 8.57 -5.53 -8.08
C VAL A 64 7.22 -5.26 -8.73
N GLN A 65 7.23 -4.65 -9.91
CA GLN A 65 6.06 -4.44 -10.74
C GLN A 65 6.18 -5.24 -12.04
N LEU A 66 5.05 -5.75 -12.49
CA LEU A 66 4.98 -6.59 -13.70
C LEU A 66 5.44 -5.85 -14.95
N ASN A 67 4.96 -4.62 -15.13
CA ASN A 67 5.26 -3.75 -16.26
C ASN A 67 4.94 -2.29 -15.88
N LEU A 68 5.19 -1.36 -16.80
CA LEU A 68 4.96 0.06 -16.57
C LEU A 68 3.49 0.40 -16.32
N ARG A 69 2.54 -0.28 -16.99
CA ARG A 69 1.10 -0.09 -16.79
C ARG A 69 0.66 -0.50 -15.39
N HIS A 70 1.15 -1.64 -14.90
CA HIS A 70 0.95 -2.06 -13.52
C HIS A 70 1.59 -1.08 -12.51
N TRP A 71 2.81 -0.60 -12.77
CA TRP A 71 3.45 0.41 -11.91
C TRP A 71 2.61 1.70 -11.84
N LEU A 72 2.10 2.19 -12.98
CA LEU A 72 1.22 3.38 -13.06
C LEU A 72 -0.08 3.20 -12.27
N LEU A 73 -0.71 2.03 -12.33
CA LEU A 73 -1.89 1.74 -11.50
C LEU A 73 -1.56 1.79 -10.01
N ASN A 74 -0.43 1.22 -9.59
CA ASN A 74 -0.02 1.30 -8.19
C ASN A 74 0.35 2.73 -7.75
N GLN A 75 0.77 3.61 -8.67
CA GLN A 75 0.99 5.03 -8.34
C GLN A 75 -0.31 5.74 -7.94
N TRP A 76 -1.46 5.36 -8.52
CA TRP A 76 -2.74 5.90 -8.06
C TRP A 76 -3.02 5.54 -6.59
N GLY A 77 -2.68 4.32 -6.18
CA GLY A 77 -2.75 3.93 -4.78
C GLY A 77 -1.84 4.76 -3.87
N LEU A 78 -0.62 5.06 -4.31
CA LEU A 78 0.30 5.95 -3.58
C LEU A 78 -0.19 7.41 -3.52
N VAL A 79 -0.87 7.90 -4.56
CA VAL A 79 -1.51 9.22 -4.55
C VAL A 79 -2.61 9.26 -3.48
N VAL A 80 -3.50 8.26 -3.44
CA VAL A 80 -4.54 8.17 -2.40
C VAL A 80 -3.90 8.06 -1.02
N MET A 81 -2.85 7.27 -0.87
CA MET A 81 -2.08 7.17 0.37
C MET A 81 -1.50 8.53 0.80
N GLY A 82 -1.05 9.34 -0.15
CA GLY A 82 -0.60 10.72 0.06
C GLY A 82 -1.68 11.67 0.58
N LEU A 83 -2.95 11.45 0.22
CA LEU A 83 -4.09 12.20 0.74
C LEU A 83 -4.44 11.81 2.19
N LEU A 84 -4.10 10.59 2.61
CA LEU A 84 -4.41 10.07 3.93
C LEU A 84 -3.29 10.29 4.94
N VAL A 85 -2.02 10.24 4.49
CA VAL A 85 -0.85 10.16 5.37
C VAL A 85 -0.62 11.47 6.14
N PRO A 86 -0.48 11.43 7.48
CA PRO A 86 -0.14 12.61 8.27
C PRO A 86 1.25 13.17 7.90
N PRO A 87 1.62 14.40 8.32
CA PRO A 87 2.96 14.95 8.04
C PRO A 87 4.10 14.14 8.65
N ARG A 88 3.81 13.37 9.71
CA ARG A 88 4.71 12.40 10.35
C ARG A 88 3.90 11.16 10.73
N ILE A 89 4.44 9.98 10.43
CA ILE A 89 3.85 8.68 10.81
C ILE A 89 4.14 8.46 12.30
N SER A 90 3.09 8.17 13.08
CA SER A 90 3.28 7.79 14.49
C SER A 90 3.92 6.41 14.60
N LEU A 91 4.55 6.07 15.73
CA LEU A 91 5.10 4.73 15.95
C LEU A 91 4.02 3.65 15.74
N ALA A 92 2.80 3.88 16.23
CA ALA A 92 1.69 2.96 16.07
C ALA A 92 1.28 2.80 14.59
N ASP A 93 1.20 3.88 13.81
CA ASP A 93 0.92 3.78 12.37
C ASP A 93 2.04 3.00 11.66
N GLY A 94 3.30 3.26 11.98
CA GLY A 94 4.45 2.55 11.43
C GLY A 94 4.41 1.05 11.72
N VAL A 95 4.09 0.66 12.96
CA VAL A 95 3.86 -0.74 13.34
C VAL A 95 2.72 -1.34 12.51
N GLY A 96 1.65 -0.60 12.27
CA GLY A 96 0.54 -1.03 11.42
C GLY A 96 0.97 -1.31 9.98
N LEU A 97 1.75 -0.41 9.37
CA LEU A 97 2.28 -0.58 8.02
C LEU A 97 3.21 -1.81 7.91
N VAL A 98 4.08 -1.99 8.90
CA VAL A 98 4.99 -3.16 8.98
C VAL A 98 4.20 -4.44 9.22
N THR A 99 3.16 -4.41 10.04
CA THR A 99 2.27 -5.56 10.29
C THR A 99 1.58 -6.01 9.01
N VAL A 100 1.04 -5.07 8.22
CA VAL A 100 0.44 -5.36 6.92
C VAL A 100 1.46 -6.04 6.00
N TRP A 101 2.67 -5.48 5.89
CA TRP A 101 3.73 -6.07 5.07
C TRP A 101 4.11 -7.47 5.53
N LEU A 102 4.31 -7.68 6.83
CA LEU A 102 4.71 -8.96 7.40
C LEU A 102 3.63 -10.03 7.18
N VAL A 103 2.38 -9.73 7.53
CA VAL A 103 1.26 -10.67 7.38
C VAL A 103 1.05 -11.01 5.91
N ALA A 104 1.00 -10.01 5.02
CA ALA A 104 0.85 -10.26 3.59
C ALA A 104 1.99 -11.11 3.03
N SER A 105 3.24 -10.87 3.45
CA SER A 105 4.41 -11.65 3.03
C SER A 105 4.35 -13.10 3.52
N ILE A 106 3.93 -13.33 4.76
CA ILE A 106 3.74 -14.69 5.31
C ILE A 106 2.61 -15.42 4.57
N MET A 107 1.50 -14.74 4.27
CA MET A 107 0.41 -15.33 3.49
C MET A 107 0.84 -15.63 2.05
N LEU A 108 1.67 -14.78 1.44
CA LEU A 108 2.24 -15.02 0.12
C LEU A 108 3.14 -16.26 0.12
N TRP A 109 4.01 -16.40 1.14
CA TRP A 109 4.81 -17.62 1.30
C TRP A 109 3.92 -18.86 1.43
N ALA A 110 2.88 -18.81 2.26
CA ALA A 110 1.97 -19.94 2.47
C ALA A 110 0.97 -20.18 1.32
N SER A 111 1.06 -19.42 0.22
CA SER A 111 0.12 -19.49 -0.90
C SER A 111 0.52 -20.51 -1.96
N ASP A 112 -0.42 -20.75 -2.88
CA ASP A 112 -0.28 -21.55 -4.10
C ASP A 112 0.19 -20.75 -5.32
N TYR A 113 0.57 -19.47 -5.15
CA TYR A 113 1.14 -18.70 -6.25
C TYR A 113 2.48 -19.30 -6.70
N GLY A 114 2.67 -19.50 -8.01
CA GLY A 114 3.97 -19.90 -8.57
C GLY A 114 4.93 -18.72 -8.67
N LEU A 115 4.45 -17.61 -9.26
CA LEU A 115 5.13 -16.33 -9.37
C LEU A 115 4.21 -15.22 -8.85
N TYR A 116 4.78 -14.21 -8.20
CA TYR A 116 4.02 -13.03 -7.78
C TYR A 116 4.89 -11.76 -7.76
N VAL A 117 4.30 -10.66 -8.20
CA VAL A 117 4.83 -9.29 -8.11
C VAL A 117 3.67 -8.31 -7.89
N GLY A 118 3.93 -7.19 -7.24
CA GLY A 118 2.98 -6.08 -7.16
C GLY A 118 2.78 -5.51 -5.76
N LEU A 119 2.66 -4.18 -5.70
CA LEU A 119 2.51 -3.42 -4.46
C LEU A 119 1.05 -3.38 -3.95
N SER A 120 0.07 -3.62 -4.83
CA SER A 120 -1.36 -3.43 -4.58
C SER A 120 -1.87 -4.15 -3.32
N GLY A 121 -1.40 -5.38 -3.06
CA GLY A 121 -1.75 -6.11 -1.84
C GLY A 121 -1.45 -5.32 -0.57
N LEU A 122 -0.25 -4.73 -0.46
CA LEU A 122 0.11 -3.88 0.68
C LEU A 122 -0.71 -2.60 0.71
N LEU A 123 -0.98 -1.98 -0.46
CA LEU A 123 -1.73 -0.73 -0.55
C LEU A 123 -3.11 -0.87 0.08
N TYR A 124 -3.84 -1.95 -0.15
CA TYR A 124 -5.16 -2.15 0.46
C TYR A 124 -5.11 -2.12 2.00
N GLY A 125 -4.10 -2.74 2.61
CA GLY A 125 -3.92 -2.70 4.06
C GLY A 125 -3.44 -1.34 4.57
N TRP A 126 -2.46 -0.75 3.90
CA TRP A 126 -1.91 0.56 4.28
C TRP A 126 -2.92 1.69 4.17
N LEU A 127 -3.77 1.67 3.14
CA LEU A 127 -4.88 2.62 2.99
C LEU A 127 -5.84 2.53 4.18
N VAL A 128 -6.16 1.33 4.66
CA VAL A 128 -7.02 1.16 5.84
C VAL A 128 -6.35 1.69 7.11
N VAL A 129 -5.10 1.32 7.37
CA VAL A 129 -4.34 1.79 8.55
C VAL A 129 -4.28 3.31 8.58
N LEU A 130 -3.94 3.94 7.45
CA LEU A 130 -3.80 5.38 7.35
C LEU A 130 -5.16 6.10 7.37
N ALA A 131 -6.19 5.56 6.71
CA ALA A 131 -7.52 6.15 6.74
C ALA A 131 -8.10 6.15 8.14
N ALA A 132 -7.95 5.06 8.91
CA ALA A 132 -8.47 4.96 10.27
C ALA A 132 -7.95 6.07 11.20
N GLN A 133 -6.72 6.52 10.97
CA GLN A 133 -5.99 7.47 11.83
C GLN A 133 -5.78 8.84 11.17
N SER A 134 -6.30 9.05 9.96
CA SER A 134 -6.06 10.27 9.20
C SER A 134 -6.63 11.50 9.93
N PRO A 135 -5.82 12.54 10.19
CA PRO A 135 -6.28 13.73 10.90
C PRO A 135 -7.07 14.69 10.00
N TYR A 136 -7.11 14.45 8.69
CA TYR A 136 -7.71 15.38 7.72
C TYR A 136 -9.21 15.15 7.50
N TYR A 137 -9.74 14.02 7.96
CA TYR A 137 -11.09 13.57 7.64
C TYR A 137 -11.87 13.22 8.91
N SER A 138 -13.17 13.52 8.91
CA SER A 138 -14.07 13.16 10.01
C SER A 138 -14.21 11.64 10.14
N LEU A 139 -14.66 11.16 11.31
CA LEU A 139 -14.89 9.72 11.52
C LEU A 139 -15.82 9.08 10.47
N PRO A 140 -16.97 9.68 10.11
CA PRO A 140 -17.84 9.12 9.08
C PRO A 140 -17.15 8.98 7.72
N VAL A 141 -16.38 9.99 7.29
CA VAL A 141 -15.66 9.96 6.00
C VAL A 141 -14.61 8.84 5.98
N ARG A 142 -13.87 8.67 7.08
CA ARG A 142 -12.88 7.58 7.22
C ARG A 142 -13.55 6.21 7.15
N LEU A 143 -14.67 6.03 7.86
CA LEU A 143 -15.43 4.79 7.86
C LEU A 143 -16.01 4.46 6.48
N VAL A 144 -16.57 5.45 5.77
CA VAL A 144 -17.06 5.26 4.39
C VAL A 144 -15.93 4.85 3.46
N PHE A 145 -14.76 5.49 3.56
CA PHE A 145 -13.59 5.11 2.76
C PHE A 145 -13.16 3.66 3.03
N ILE A 146 -13.01 3.27 4.30
CA ILE A 146 -12.63 1.90 4.69
C ILE A 146 -13.68 0.90 4.21
N ALA A 147 -14.96 1.22 4.32
CA ALA A 147 -16.05 0.37 3.83
C ALA A 147 -15.99 0.22 2.31
N ALA A 148 -15.79 1.31 1.56
CA ALA A 148 -15.67 1.27 0.10
C ALA A 148 -14.51 0.39 -0.37
N VAL A 149 -13.33 0.54 0.25
CA VAL A 149 -12.16 -0.29 -0.01
C VAL A 149 -12.44 -1.76 0.32
N SER A 150 -13.08 -2.03 1.46
CA SER A 150 -13.44 -3.39 1.88
C SER A 150 -14.41 -4.05 0.90
N VAL A 151 -15.49 -3.36 0.54
CA VAL A 151 -16.50 -3.85 -0.41
C VAL A 151 -15.87 -4.16 -1.76
N LYS A 152 -14.97 -3.29 -2.26
CA LYS A 152 -14.25 -3.53 -3.51
C LYS A 152 -13.44 -4.83 -3.48
N VAL A 153 -12.72 -5.10 -2.39
CA VAL A 153 -11.91 -6.32 -2.25
C VAL A 153 -12.78 -7.56 -2.03
N CYS A 154 -13.89 -7.43 -1.30
CA CYS A 154 -14.87 -8.53 -1.17
C CYS A 154 -15.52 -8.86 -2.52
N ALA A 155 -15.80 -7.85 -3.34
CA ALA A 155 -16.39 -8.03 -4.66
C ALA A 155 -15.46 -8.78 -5.62
N GLU A 156 -14.18 -8.40 -5.71
CA GLU A 156 -13.21 -9.09 -6.57
C GLU A 156 -12.88 -10.52 -6.11
N ASN A 157 -13.13 -10.84 -4.85
CA ASN A 157 -13.04 -12.21 -4.30
C ASN A 157 -14.39 -12.97 -4.35
N GLY A 158 -15.42 -12.41 -5.00
CA GLY A 158 -16.71 -13.08 -5.23
C GLY A 158 -17.66 -13.13 -4.03
N TRP A 159 -17.37 -12.40 -2.94
CA TRP A 159 -18.20 -12.39 -1.73
C TRP A 159 -19.35 -11.39 -1.79
N VAL A 160 -19.24 -10.37 -2.65
CA VAL A 160 -20.26 -9.33 -2.85
C VAL A 160 -20.49 -9.13 -4.33
N SER A 161 -21.73 -9.25 -4.78
CA SER A 161 -22.10 -8.94 -6.17
C SER A 161 -22.07 -7.43 -6.39
N MET A 162 -21.18 -6.97 -7.26
CA MET A 162 -21.11 -5.58 -7.72
C MET A 162 -20.97 -5.52 -9.24
N PRO A 163 -21.56 -4.51 -9.91
CA PRO A 163 -21.19 -4.20 -11.28
C PRO A 163 -19.67 -4.01 -11.35
N MET A 164 -19.01 -4.72 -12.28
CA MET A 164 -17.53 -4.69 -12.45
C MET A 164 -16.71 -5.26 -11.28
N ALA A 165 -17.28 -6.18 -10.48
CA ALA A 165 -16.60 -6.82 -9.34
C ALA A 165 -15.22 -7.42 -9.68
N SER A 166 -15.11 -8.11 -10.82
CA SER A 166 -13.83 -8.45 -11.43
C SER A 166 -13.62 -7.57 -12.66
N SER A 167 -12.67 -6.66 -12.58
CA SER A 167 -12.35 -5.77 -13.69
C SER A 167 -11.45 -6.50 -14.69
N SER A 168 -12.05 -7.24 -15.64
CA SER A 168 -11.33 -7.80 -16.79
C SER A 168 -10.47 -6.73 -17.46
N TRP A 169 -10.97 -5.50 -17.54
CA TRP A 169 -10.25 -4.34 -18.08
C TRP A 169 -8.91 -4.06 -17.36
N VAL A 170 -8.80 -4.28 -16.04
CA VAL A 170 -7.53 -4.08 -15.32
C VAL A 170 -6.55 -5.17 -15.72
N GLY A 171 -7.01 -6.43 -15.79
CA GLY A 171 -6.20 -7.56 -16.24
C GLY A 171 -5.70 -7.35 -17.67
N ASP A 172 -6.58 -6.92 -18.56
CA ASP A 172 -6.26 -6.57 -19.95
C ASP A 172 -5.26 -5.41 -20.03
N PHE A 173 -5.44 -4.37 -19.21
CA PHE A 173 -4.54 -3.21 -19.19
C PHE A 173 -3.14 -3.58 -18.69
N ILE A 174 -3.03 -4.44 -17.67
CA ILE A 174 -1.73 -4.89 -17.16
C ILE A 174 -1.20 -6.13 -17.88
N GLU A 175 -1.95 -6.70 -18.81
CA GLU A 175 -1.61 -7.93 -19.56
C GLU A 175 -1.27 -9.11 -18.63
N ALA A 176 -2.02 -9.27 -17.53
CA ALA A 176 -1.86 -10.38 -16.59
C ALA A 176 -3.07 -10.58 -15.67
N ASP A 177 -3.10 -11.75 -15.04
CA ASP A 177 -4.04 -12.07 -13.98
C ASP A 177 -3.81 -11.22 -12.73
N ILE A 178 -4.91 -10.83 -12.09
CA ILE A 178 -4.89 -10.03 -10.88
C ILE A 178 -4.85 -10.96 -9.66
N ALA A 179 -3.89 -10.74 -8.77
CA ALA A 179 -3.74 -11.49 -7.53
C ALA A 179 -4.71 -11.03 -6.44
N TYR A 180 -6.02 -11.27 -6.63
CA TYR A 180 -7.09 -10.81 -5.72
C TYR A 180 -6.92 -11.27 -4.27
N ARG A 181 -6.33 -12.45 -4.03
CA ARG A 181 -6.05 -12.95 -2.67
C ARG A 181 -5.02 -12.10 -1.94
N ALA A 182 -4.04 -11.54 -2.65
CA ALA A 182 -3.06 -10.64 -2.06
C ALA A 182 -3.69 -9.32 -1.59
N HIS A 183 -4.69 -8.80 -2.32
CA HIS A 183 -5.48 -7.65 -1.88
C HIS A 183 -6.24 -7.95 -0.58
N LEU A 184 -6.84 -9.14 -0.50
CA LEU A 184 -7.56 -9.60 0.69
C LEU A 184 -6.64 -9.72 1.90
N TRP A 185 -5.44 -10.30 1.77
CA TRP A 185 -4.50 -10.43 2.90
C TRP A 185 -4.09 -9.07 3.45
N GLY A 186 -3.75 -8.12 2.57
CA GLY A 186 -3.42 -6.77 2.99
C GLY A 186 -4.60 -6.08 3.67
N LEU A 187 -5.79 -6.16 3.08
CA LEU A 187 -7.01 -5.61 3.66
C LEU A 187 -7.26 -6.17 5.07
N LEU A 188 -7.26 -7.49 5.23
CA LEU A 188 -7.52 -8.15 6.52
C LEU A 188 -6.48 -7.77 7.58
N ALA A 189 -5.20 -7.69 7.20
CA ALA A 189 -4.15 -7.24 8.11
C ALA A 189 -4.36 -5.78 8.55
N GLY A 190 -4.72 -4.89 7.63
CA GLY A 190 -4.98 -3.48 7.92
C GLY A 190 -6.21 -3.27 8.79
N LEU A 191 -7.30 -3.99 8.51
CA LEU A 191 -8.52 -3.99 9.31
C LEU A 191 -8.26 -4.53 10.71
N GLY A 192 -7.60 -5.68 10.82
CA GLY A 192 -7.25 -6.31 12.09
C GLY A 192 -6.40 -5.39 12.97
N PHE A 193 -5.34 -4.80 12.42
CA PHE A 193 -4.51 -3.84 13.15
C PHE A 193 -5.31 -2.62 13.61
N SER A 194 -6.11 -2.03 12.72
CA SER A 194 -6.88 -0.82 13.02
C SER A 194 -7.94 -1.07 14.08
N ALA A 195 -8.61 -2.24 14.04
CA ALA A 195 -9.59 -2.66 15.04
C ALA A 195 -8.94 -2.87 16.41
N LEU A 196 -7.82 -3.60 16.47
CA LEU A 196 -7.08 -3.81 17.72
C LEU A 196 -6.64 -2.47 18.35
N ARG A 197 -6.14 -1.55 17.53
CA ARG A 197 -5.75 -0.22 18.00
C ARG A 197 -6.92 0.60 18.53
N TRP A 198 -8.12 0.48 17.94
CA TRP A 198 -9.31 1.15 18.46
C TRP A 198 -9.80 0.55 19.78
N LEU A 199 -9.59 -0.75 19.99
CA LEU A 199 -9.99 -1.45 21.21
C LEU A 199 -9.00 -1.24 22.37
N VAL A 200 -7.74 -0.88 22.09
CA VAL A 200 -6.74 -0.56 23.11
C VAL A 200 -6.77 0.95 23.35
N PRO A 201 -7.35 1.45 24.45
CA PRO A 201 -7.37 2.87 24.74
C PRO A 201 -5.93 3.37 24.85
N ALA A 202 -5.64 4.52 24.25
CA ALA A 202 -4.38 5.20 24.50
C ALA A 202 -4.28 5.41 26.01
N ARG A 203 -3.25 4.86 26.64
CA ARG A 203 -2.94 5.18 28.04
C ARG A 203 -2.61 6.68 28.06
N SER A 204 -3.51 7.46 28.66
CA SER A 204 -3.39 8.90 28.90
C SER A 204 -2.21 9.20 29.82
#